data_AF-A0A1G3IJQ2-F1
#
_entry.id   AF-A0A1G3IJQ2-F1
#
_cell.length_a   1.000
_cell.length_b   1.000
_cell.length_c   1.000
_cell.angle_alpha   90.00
_cell.angle_beta   90.00
_cell.angle_gamma   90.00
#
_symmetry.space_group_name_H-M   'P 1'
#
loop_
_entity.id
_entity.type
_entity.pdbx_description
1 polymer ?
#
loop_
_entity_poly.entity_id
_entity_poly.type
_entity_poly.pdbx_seq_one_letter_code
_entity_poly.pdbx_strand_id
1 'polypeptide(L)'
;MPLFDSLLRWLIPDSKNEKSGPGGKDKIERRASARASFVPSSVVPDAIAVMIADFDGPDGEGLAERLAGSIGALPGLVLLRRKEPLRLSGPGGVTEKLAAAAERGRAWLQDAPADLLVWGEISPDIHSATLRLLPAIAEPDGVVGAFGLGDAFEVPAALGGAGRLNEKPGAGIAAGSSIFGAVMPIGMRSHDAPGGDVDRVAAATVLAAAVRGKAGAKGLAIEGLRRLLADMPDPAALASAGQPPAIMASLMLGLGHAHAADVRCGGDPAGLKRTLACYRAAAERLTALTSPLLWAQAQNHLAAVLIALAESEHSPARLRDAVAVHRTMAETLTRIEHPNDWALAHARLGSILYRLGQMEGQPKHFRDAAIAYQQALTVFTQAAHPLRWSDLMHHYGVLLTALGEHMTGTAALEQAVMVFRKALNVRRRDILPLFWAQTASGLGAAAFALAKRNGDAALLREAVGCFEGALEIYGQLGQGQAIAVLQRNLQRAQRLLETRGATLADDVAPKGADAAPARAAGGVQPELSGAKAAASAARSTVKSGK
;
A
#
# COMPACT_ATOMS: atom_id res chain seq x y z
N MET A 1 -21.12 -7.25 7.44
CA MET A 1 -20.06 -6.88 8.40
C MET A 1 -18.75 -6.85 7.62
N PRO A 2 -18.15 -5.69 7.30
CA PRO A 2 -16.99 -5.67 6.42
C PRO A 2 -15.73 -5.98 7.25
N LEU A 3 -15.36 -7.26 7.28
CA LEU A 3 -14.18 -7.80 7.96
C LEU A 3 -12.88 -7.66 7.14
N PHE A 4 -12.86 -6.82 6.10
CA PHE A 4 -11.73 -6.66 5.18
C PHE A 4 -11.07 -5.27 5.17
N ASP A 5 -11.67 -4.25 5.80
CA ASP A 5 -11.12 -2.88 5.84
C ASP A 5 -10.10 -2.63 6.96
N SER A 6 -9.84 -3.64 7.80
CA SER A 6 -8.93 -3.51 8.94
C SER A 6 -7.53 -4.09 8.67
N LEU A 7 -7.32 -4.82 7.57
CA LEU A 7 -6.08 -5.59 7.34
C LEU A 7 -4.94 -4.82 6.64
N LEU A 8 -5.16 -3.55 6.27
CA LEU A 8 -4.11 -2.64 5.76
C LEU A 8 -3.90 -1.40 6.65
N ARG A 9 -4.47 -1.34 7.86
CA ARG A 9 -4.53 -0.08 8.65
C ARG A 9 -3.39 0.23 9.62
N TRP A 10 -2.32 -0.58 9.75
CA TRP A 10 -1.32 -0.30 10.80
C TRP A 10 0.13 -0.57 10.38
N LEU A 11 0.78 0.46 9.82
CA LEU A 11 2.17 0.78 10.15
C LEU A 11 2.17 2.10 10.94
N ILE A 12 3.04 2.19 11.94
CA ILE A 12 3.24 3.26 12.95
C ILE A 12 2.56 2.94 14.32
N PRO A 13 3.33 2.81 15.42
CA PRO A 13 2.83 2.52 16.78
C PRO A 13 2.14 3.73 17.41
N ASP A 14 0.92 3.60 17.95
CA ASP A 14 0.30 4.66 18.76
C ASP A 14 0.79 4.54 20.19
N SER A 15 1.68 5.46 20.57
CA SER A 15 1.91 5.83 21.95
C SER A 15 0.73 6.67 22.43
N LYS A 16 -0.06 6.14 23.37
CA LYS A 16 -0.76 6.88 24.43
C LYS A 16 -1.62 5.94 25.27
N ASN A 17 -1.03 5.45 26.36
CA ASN A 17 -1.69 5.33 27.68
C ASN A 17 -0.66 4.85 28.72
N GLU A 18 0.27 5.73 29.10
CA GLU A 18 0.86 5.64 30.43
C GLU A 18 0.17 6.66 31.31
N LYS A 19 -0.76 6.16 32.12
CA LYS A 19 -1.21 6.87 33.31
C LYS A 19 -0.02 6.90 34.26
N SER A 20 0.41 8.11 34.58
CA SER A 20 1.34 8.45 35.64
C SER A 20 0.91 7.83 36.98
N GLY A 21 1.76 6.96 37.52
CA GLY A 21 1.80 6.59 38.93
C GLY A 21 3.23 6.86 39.45
N PRO A 22 3.41 7.43 40.65
CA PRO A 22 4.70 7.95 41.08
C PRO A 22 5.53 6.86 41.77
N GLY A 23 6.84 6.83 41.49
CA GLY A 23 7.80 6.18 42.39
C GLY A 23 9.00 5.54 41.68
N GLY A 24 10.21 5.94 42.10
CA GLY A 24 11.41 5.13 41.90
C GLY A 24 12.53 5.81 41.13
N LYS A 25 13.22 6.75 41.78
CA LYS A 25 14.60 7.11 41.44
C LYS A 25 15.48 5.86 41.66
N ASP A 26 16.31 5.49 40.68
CA ASP A 26 17.78 5.49 40.85
C ASP A 26 18.53 4.87 39.66
N LYS A 27 19.57 5.62 39.26
CA LYS A 27 20.91 5.15 38.84
C LYS A 27 20.99 3.92 37.94
N ILE A 28 21.33 4.15 36.67
CA ILE A 28 22.61 3.70 36.09
C ILE A 28 22.92 4.69 34.95
N GLU A 29 23.81 5.62 35.23
CA GLU A 29 24.40 6.53 34.26
C GLU A 29 25.90 6.19 34.15
N ARG A 30 26.40 6.20 32.91
CA ARG A 30 27.80 6.40 32.50
C ARG A 30 28.78 5.22 32.64
N ARG A 31 29.17 4.69 31.48
CA ARG A 31 30.56 4.81 30.96
C ARG A 31 30.67 4.22 29.55
N ALA A 32 30.74 5.10 28.55
CA ALA A 32 31.62 4.99 27.38
C ALA A 32 31.34 6.17 26.43
N SER A 33 31.91 7.33 26.74
CA SER A 33 32.08 8.42 25.77
C SER A 33 33.49 8.32 25.20
N ALA A 34 33.63 8.40 23.88
CA ALA A 34 34.53 9.35 23.19
C ALA A 34 34.90 8.88 21.78
N ARG A 35 34.11 9.28 20.79
CA ARG A 35 34.61 9.81 19.51
C ARG A 35 33.59 10.83 19.01
N ALA A 36 33.75 12.04 19.52
CA ALA A 36 32.93 13.19 19.14
C ALA A 36 33.41 13.71 17.78
N SER A 37 32.71 13.35 16.72
CA SER A 37 32.55 14.20 15.55
C SER A 37 31.30 15.05 15.79
N PHE A 38 31.49 16.35 15.78
CA PHE A 38 30.52 17.41 16.05
C PHE A 38 29.17 17.18 15.33
N VAL A 39 28.13 16.82 16.07
CA VAL A 39 26.73 16.85 15.61
C VAL A 39 26.11 18.11 16.22
N PRO A 40 25.71 19.11 15.43
CA PRO A 40 24.96 20.23 15.96
C PRO A 40 23.62 19.71 16.52
N SER A 41 23.46 19.82 17.82
CA SER A 41 22.19 19.63 18.51
C SER A 41 21.22 20.74 18.12
N SER A 42 20.46 20.52 17.05
CA SER A 42 19.17 21.18 16.85
C SER A 42 18.14 20.12 16.46
N VAL A 43 17.99 19.12 17.32
CA VAL A 43 16.80 18.27 17.30
C VAL A 43 15.67 19.14 17.84
N VAL A 44 14.93 19.79 16.94
CA VAL A 44 13.55 20.18 17.27
C VAL A 44 12.82 18.84 17.43
N PRO A 45 12.41 18.43 18.65
CA PRO A 45 11.87 17.09 18.91
C PRO A 45 10.57 16.78 18.15
N ASP A 46 10.05 17.78 17.43
CA ASP A 46 8.78 17.82 16.73
C ASP A 46 8.93 18.45 15.33
N ALA A 47 9.91 18.06 14.54
CA ALA A 47 9.97 18.44 13.12
C ALA A 47 10.08 17.20 12.22
N ILE A 48 9.48 17.27 11.02
CA ILE A 48 9.60 16.21 10.02
C ILE A 48 10.90 16.45 9.25
N ALA A 49 11.82 15.48 9.31
CA ALA A 49 13.10 15.57 8.61
C ALA A 49 12.94 15.11 7.15
N VAL A 50 13.20 16.01 6.21
CA VAL A 50 13.15 15.75 4.77
C VAL A 50 14.57 15.81 4.21
N MET A 51 15.05 14.66 3.74
CA MET A 51 16.32 14.57 3.02
C MET A 51 16.07 14.88 1.54
N ILE A 52 16.82 15.82 0.98
CA ILE A 52 16.82 16.11 -0.46
C ILE A 52 18.20 15.69 -0.99
N ALA A 53 18.22 14.65 -1.81
CA ALA A 53 19.41 14.24 -2.54
C ALA A 53 19.58 15.10 -3.79
N ASP A 54 20.82 15.24 -4.27
CA ASP A 54 21.07 15.77 -5.60
C ASP A 54 20.40 14.87 -6.64
N PHE A 55 19.87 15.47 -7.71
CA PHE A 55 19.22 14.73 -8.76
C PHE A 55 20.27 14.15 -9.71
N ASP A 56 20.00 12.96 -10.27
CA ASP A 56 20.90 12.38 -11.27
C ASP A 56 20.70 13.07 -12.61
N GLY A 57 21.70 13.83 -13.07
CA GLY A 57 21.65 14.52 -14.36
C GLY A 57 22.26 15.92 -14.36
N PRO A 58 22.12 16.66 -15.47
CA PRO A 58 22.66 18.02 -15.62
C PRO A 58 22.01 18.99 -14.62
N ASP A 59 22.80 19.81 -13.92
CA ASP A 59 22.31 20.74 -12.87
C ASP A 59 21.51 20.06 -11.72
N GLY A 60 21.82 18.80 -11.43
CA GLY A 60 21.16 18.03 -10.37
C GLY A 60 21.27 18.64 -8.97
N GLU A 61 22.43 19.22 -8.65
CA GLU A 61 22.67 19.97 -7.41
C GLU A 61 21.83 21.25 -7.39
N GLY A 62 21.78 22.00 -8.50
CA GLY A 62 21.03 23.25 -8.60
C GLY A 62 19.53 23.07 -8.47
N LEU A 63 18.94 22.03 -9.08
CA LEU A 63 17.53 21.70 -8.87
C LEU A 63 17.25 21.36 -7.41
N ALA A 64 18.12 20.57 -6.78
CA ALA A 64 17.96 20.19 -5.39
C ALA A 64 18.11 21.39 -4.43
N GLU A 65 18.96 22.36 -4.75
CA GLU A 65 19.06 23.65 -4.03
C GLU A 65 17.80 24.50 -4.18
N ARG A 66 17.27 24.65 -5.40
CA ARG A 66 16.02 25.40 -5.64
C ARG A 66 14.85 24.77 -4.90
N LEU A 67 14.72 23.44 -4.96
CA LEU A 67 13.69 22.70 -4.24
C LEU A 67 13.83 22.86 -2.72
N ALA A 68 15.07 22.79 -2.19
CA ALA A 68 15.34 23.06 -0.79
C ALA A 68 14.96 24.49 -0.38
N GLY A 69 15.20 25.48 -1.24
CA GLY A 69 14.77 26.86 -1.04
C GLY A 69 13.24 27.00 -0.98
N SER A 70 12.51 26.37 -1.91
CA SER A 70 11.05 26.43 -1.95
C SER A 70 10.36 25.72 -0.78
N ILE A 71 10.95 24.63 -0.28
CA ILE A 71 10.36 23.80 0.78
C ILE A 71 10.88 24.21 2.16
N GLY A 72 12.09 24.77 2.26
CA GLY A 72 12.73 25.11 3.52
C GLY A 72 12.02 26.19 4.33
N ALA A 73 11.16 26.98 3.68
CA ALA A 73 10.30 27.96 4.34
C ALA A 73 9.01 27.35 4.95
N LEU A 74 8.72 26.08 4.70
CA LEU A 74 7.47 25.45 5.16
C LEU A 74 7.55 25.10 6.66
N PRO A 75 6.48 25.37 7.42
CA PRO A 75 6.46 25.13 8.86
C PRO A 75 6.52 23.63 9.18
N GLY A 76 7.25 23.27 10.23
CA GLY A 76 7.33 21.89 10.74
C GLY A 76 8.26 20.96 9.97
N LEU A 77 9.04 21.47 9.01
CA LEU A 77 10.06 20.71 8.29
C LEU A 77 11.49 21.07 8.73
N VAL A 78 12.36 20.07 8.73
CA VAL A 78 13.82 20.23 8.82
C VAL A 78 14.43 19.61 7.56
N LEU A 79 15.24 20.36 6.83
CA LEU A 79 15.85 19.89 5.59
C LEU A 79 17.26 19.34 5.82
N LEU A 80 17.55 18.17 5.25
CA LEU A 80 18.88 17.60 5.16
C LEU A 80 19.30 17.53 3.69
N ARG A 81 20.50 17.99 3.35
CA ARG A 81 21.02 17.89 1.98
C ARG A 81 22.00 16.73 1.87
N ARG A 82 21.84 15.95 0.80
CA ARG A 82 22.78 14.88 0.43
C ARG A 82 23.31 15.13 -0.97
N LYS A 83 24.61 15.38 -1.08
CA LYS A 83 25.30 15.68 -2.35
C LYS A 83 25.46 14.48 -3.29
N GLU A 84 25.01 13.31 -2.86
CA GLU A 84 25.13 12.06 -3.62
C GLU A 84 23.77 11.74 -4.24
N PRO A 85 23.68 11.61 -5.58
CA PRO A 85 22.43 11.24 -6.23
C PRO A 85 22.10 9.76 -6.03
N LEU A 86 20.81 9.48 -5.81
CA LEU A 86 20.30 8.11 -5.80
C LEU A 86 19.97 7.69 -7.23
N ARG A 87 20.54 6.56 -7.69
CA ARG A 87 20.46 6.14 -9.10
C ARG A 87 19.72 4.82 -9.28
N LEU A 88 18.88 4.76 -10.32
CA LEU A 88 18.32 3.51 -10.83
C LEU A 88 19.41 2.69 -11.53
N SER A 89 20.01 1.76 -10.79
CA SER A 89 21.18 0.99 -11.24
C SER A 89 21.01 -0.50 -10.92
N GLY A 90 21.80 -1.35 -11.59
CA GLY A 90 21.76 -2.79 -11.42
C GLY A 90 21.05 -3.54 -12.56
N PRO A 91 21.18 -4.89 -12.59
CA PRO A 91 20.51 -5.74 -13.57
C PRO A 91 19.00 -5.81 -13.29
N GLY A 92 18.20 -6.06 -14.34
CA GLY A 92 16.75 -6.21 -14.23
C GLY A 92 15.93 -5.08 -14.86
N GLY A 93 14.61 -5.17 -14.70
CA GLY A 93 13.67 -4.18 -15.19
C GLY A 93 13.59 -2.95 -14.30
N VAL A 94 12.67 -2.04 -14.64
CA VAL A 94 12.47 -0.79 -13.89
C VAL A 94 12.03 -1.07 -12.45
N THR A 95 11.20 -2.08 -12.22
CA THR A 95 10.73 -2.47 -10.88
C THR A 95 11.87 -2.92 -9.96
N GLU A 96 12.79 -3.75 -10.45
CA GLU A 96 13.93 -4.23 -9.67
C GLU A 96 14.90 -3.09 -9.34
N LYS A 97 15.16 -2.20 -10.31
CA LYS A 97 16.00 -1.02 -10.11
C LYS A 97 15.40 -0.07 -9.07
N LEU A 98 14.08 0.16 -9.11
CA LEU A 98 13.38 0.96 -8.11
C LEU A 98 13.47 0.33 -6.72
N ALA A 99 13.30 -0.99 -6.61
CA ALA A 99 13.43 -1.70 -5.34
C ALA A 99 14.84 -1.54 -4.74
N ALA A 100 15.88 -1.75 -5.55
CA ALA A 100 17.26 -1.55 -5.13
C ALA A 100 17.56 -0.10 -4.71
N ALA A 101 17.06 0.87 -5.47
CA ALA A 101 17.19 2.29 -5.12
C ALA A 101 16.48 2.60 -3.79
N ALA A 102 15.29 2.06 -3.54
CA ALA A 102 14.59 2.27 -2.28
C ALA A 102 15.25 1.58 -1.08
N GLU A 103 15.85 0.39 -1.24
CA GLU A 103 16.64 -0.23 -0.19
C GLU A 103 17.81 0.67 0.22
N ARG A 104 18.57 1.17 -0.76
CA ARG A 104 19.66 2.11 -0.51
C ARG A 104 19.18 3.44 0.07
N GLY A 105 18.09 3.99 -0.46
CA GLY A 105 17.49 5.23 0.03
C GLY A 105 16.98 5.10 1.47
N ARG A 106 16.39 3.96 1.85
CA ARG A 106 15.98 3.69 3.24
C ARG A 106 17.18 3.53 4.17
N ALA A 107 18.28 2.93 3.70
CA ALA A 107 19.53 2.90 4.48
C ALA A 107 20.05 4.33 4.73
N TRP A 108 20.00 5.22 3.74
CA TRP A 108 20.37 6.62 3.91
C TRP A 108 19.51 7.34 4.95
N LEU A 109 18.20 7.10 4.93
CA LEU A 109 17.26 7.64 5.91
C LEU A 109 17.48 7.09 7.33
N GLN A 110 18.11 5.92 7.47
CA GLN A 110 18.51 5.37 8.78
C GLN A 110 19.84 5.96 9.26
N ASP A 111 20.82 6.10 8.36
CA ASP A 111 22.16 6.63 8.68
C ASP A 111 22.10 8.10 9.12
N ALA A 112 21.30 8.90 8.43
CA ALA A 112 20.98 10.28 8.80
C ALA A 112 19.47 10.35 9.04
N PRO A 113 19.01 10.11 10.29
CA PRO A 113 17.61 9.92 10.63
C PRO A 113 16.71 10.97 9.99
N ALA A 114 15.95 10.54 8.97
CA ALA A 114 15.02 11.36 8.25
C ALA A 114 13.74 10.57 7.89
N ASP A 115 12.63 11.29 7.75
CA ASP A 115 11.31 10.70 7.57
C ASP A 115 10.95 10.48 6.09
N LEU A 116 11.56 11.26 5.21
CA LEU A 116 11.27 11.31 3.78
C LEU A 116 12.55 11.62 2.99
N LEU A 117 12.77 10.89 1.90
CA LEU A 117 13.78 11.20 0.89
C LEU A 117 13.09 11.75 -0.37
N VAL A 118 13.56 12.89 -0.85
CA VAL A 118 13.26 13.46 -2.16
C VAL A 118 14.46 13.23 -3.06
N TRP A 119 14.24 12.62 -4.22
CA TRP A 119 15.28 12.26 -5.17
C TRP A 119 14.70 12.12 -6.58
N GLY A 120 15.57 11.87 -7.56
CA GLY A 120 15.15 11.49 -8.90
C GLY A 120 16.17 11.87 -9.95
N GLU A 121 15.71 12.01 -11.19
CA GLU A 121 16.57 12.21 -12.36
C GLU A 121 16.15 13.44 -13.17
N ILE A 122 17.13 14.16 -13.72
CA ILE A 122 16.86 15.24 -14.68
C ILE A 122 16.87 14.64 -16.09
N SER A 123 15.84 14.97 -16.86
CA SER A 123 15.73 14.52 -18.24
C SER A 123 16.92 15.01 -19.07
N PRO A 124 17.45 14.22 -20.03
CA PRO A 124 18.57 14.63 -20.87
C PRO A 124 18.32 15.91 -21.68
N ASP A 125 17.06 16.25 -21.94
CA ASP A 125 16.65 17.49 -22.63
C ASP A 125 16.63 18.73 -21.70
N ILE A 126 16.89 18.56 -20.39
CA ILE A 126 17.01 19.61 -19.37
C ILE A 126 15.73 20.47 -19.23
N HIS A 127 14.59 19.99 -19.73
CA HIS A 127 13.32 20.72 -19.64
C HIS A 127 12.43 20.19 -18.52
N SER A 128 12.59 18.93 -18.14
CA SER A 128 11.86 18.30 -17.04
C SER A 128 12.78 17.51 -16.12
N ALA A 129 12.30 17.25 -14.92
CA ALA A 129 12.89 16.33 -13.96
C ALA A 129 11.83 15.37 -13.46
N THR A 130 12.24 14.13 -13.19
CA THR A 130 11.44 13.15 -12.48
C THR A 130 11.72 13.30 -11.00
N LEU A 131 10.70 13.67 -10.22
CA LEU A 131 10.75 13.75 -8.77
C LEU A 131 10.11 12.49 -8.17
N ARG A 132 10.78 11.92 -7.17
CA ARG A 132 10.35 10.74 -6.42
C ARG A 132 10.41 11.00 -4.93
N LEU A 133 9.44 10.42 -4.23
CA LEU A 133 9.26 10.56 -2.80
C LEU A 133 9.35 9.18 -2.18
N LEU A 134 10.37 8.98 -1.34
CA LEU A 134 10.62 7.72 -0.64
C LEU A 134 10.44 7.95 0.86
N PRO A 135 9.27 7.63 1.42
CA PRO A 135 9.07 7.72 2.85
C PRO A 135 9.92 6.65 3.56
N ALA A 136 10.56 6.96 4.70
CA ALA A 136 11.38 6.01 5.49
C ALA A 136 10.68 4.67 5.79
N ILE A 137 9.43 4.75 6.26
CA ILE A 137 8.54 3.61 6.42
C ILE A 137 7.74 3.42 5.11
N ALA A 138 7.56 2.21 4.59
CA ALA A 138 6.73 1.99 3.41
C ALA A 138 5.24 2.13 3.75
N GLU A 139 4.45 2.75 2.87
CA GLU A 139 3.00 2.76 2.99
C GLU A 139 2.39 1.58 2.21
N PRO A 140 1.25 1.03 2.65
CA PRO A 140 0.62 -0.07 1.93
C PRO A 140 0.09 0.38 0.57
N ASP A 141 0.33 -0.42 -0.46
CA ASP A 141 -0.16 -0.16 -1.81
C ASP A 141 -1.71 -0.10 -1.86
N GLY A 142 -2.25 0.91 -2.53
CA GLY A 142 -3.70 1.10 -2.72
C GLY A 142 -4.38 1.91 -1.62
N VAL A 143 -3.61 2.44 -0.66
CA VAL A 143 -4.10 3.49 0.25
C VAL A 143 -4.19 4.81 -0.53
N VAL A 144 -5.30 5.53 -0.36
CA VAL A 144 -5.54 6.79 -1.07
C VAL A 144 -4.45 7.80 -0.73
N GLY A 145 -3.73 8.27 -1.74
CA GLY A 145 -2.65 9.26 -1.63
C GLY A 145 -1.42 8.75 -0.91
N ALA A 146 -1.23 7.44 -0.86
CA ALA A 146 0.04 6.86 -0.45
C ALA A 146 1.06 6.94 -1.59
N PHE A 147 2.31 7.15 -1.24
CA PHE A 147 3.40 7.25 -2.22
C PHE A 147 3.99 5.86 -2.47
N GLY A 148 3.64 5.30 -3.63
CA GLY A 148 4.15 4.02 -4.09
C GLY A 148 5.61 4.11 -4.51
N LEU A 149 6.32 2.98 -4.47
CA LEU A 149 7.72 2.90 -4.89
C LEU A 149 7.95 3.34 -6.35
N GLY A 150 6.97 3.07 -7.22
CA GLY A 150 7.01 3.44 -8.64
C GLY A 150 6.55 4.87 -8.91
N ASP A 151 5.98 5.57 -7.93
CA ASP A 151 5.38 6.87 -8.15
C ASP A 151 6.45 7.89 -8.56
N ALA A 152 6.17 8.53 -9.69
CA ALA A 152 6.99 9.53 -10.33
C ALA A 152 6.17 10.79 -10.54
N PHE A 153 6.79 11.95 -10.33
CA PHE A 153 6.18 13.25 -10.63
C PHE A 153 7.09 13.98 -11.60
N GLU A 154 6.65 14.15 -12.83
CA GLU A 154 7.35 15.01 -13.77
C GLU A 154 7.13 16.48 -13.39
N VAL A 155 8.23 17.20 -13.18
CA VAL A 155 8.25 18.62 -12.83
C VAL A 155 9.11 19.39 -13.83
N PRO A 156 8.89 20.70 -14.04
CA PRO A 156 9.79 21.50 -14.85
C PRO A 156 11.20 21.52 -14.25
N ALA A 157 12.26 21.47 -15.07
CA ALA A 157 13.63 21.57 -14.56
C ALA A 157 13.90 22.92 -13.86
N ALA A 158 13.16 23.96 -14.22
CA ALA A 158 13.21 25.29 -13.60
C ALA A 158 12.43 25.40 -12.27
N LEU A 159 11.91 24.29 -11.72
CA LEU A 159 11.19 24.26 -10.43
C LEU A 159 11.98 24.99 -9.34
N GLY A 160 11.28 25.82 -8.56
CA GLY A 160 11.87 26.64 -7.50
C GLY A 160 12.71 27.81 -7.99
N GLY A 161 12.71 28.11 -9.30
CA GLY A 161 13.35 29.28 -9.88
C GLY A 161 12.47 30.53 -9.77
N ALA A 162 13.04 31.68 -9.39
CA ALA A 162 12.36 32.96 -9.52
C ALA A 162 11.98 33.16 -11.00
N GLY A 163 10.68 33.22 -11.30
CA GLY A 163 10.16 33.17 -12.66
C GLY A 163 10.92 34.05 -13.65
N ARG A 164 11.78 33.44 -14.48
CA ARG A 164 12.33 34.05 -15.69
C ARG A 164 12.24 33.03 -16.82
N LEU A 165 11.06 32.93 -17.41
CA LEU A 165 10.89 32.30 -18.72
C LEU A 165 11.21 33.25 -19.88
N ASN A 166 11.84 34.41 -19.64
CA ASN A 166 12.12 35.37 -20.71
C ASN A 166 13.29 36.33 -20.40
N GLU A 167 14.52 35.85 -20.24
CA GLU A 167 15.69 36.70 -20.48
C GLU A 167 16.83 35.89 -21.13
N LYS A 168 17.40 36.47 -22.20
CA LYS A 168 18.58 35.94 -22.92
C LYS A 168 19.79 35.81 -21.96
N PRO A 169 20.74 34.89 -22.25
CA PRO A 169 21.87 34.66 -21.35
C PRO A 169 22.79 35.88 -21.33
N GLY A 170 22.88 36.52 -20.18
CA GLY A 170 23.75 37.68 -19.94
C GLY A 170 24.19 37.76 -18.48
N ALA A 171 25.45 37.44 -18.26
CA ALA A 171 26.31 37.85 -17.15
C ALA A 171 25.90 37.49 -15.69
N GLY A 172 26.54 36.42 -15.19
CA GLY A 172 27.18 36.28 -13.87
C GLY A 172 26.52 36.88 -12.63
N ILE A 173 26.20 36.01 -11.66
CA ILE A 173 26.13 36.40 -10.25
C ILE A 173 27.01 35.44 -9.45
N ALA A 174 27.92 36.04 -8.69
CA ALA A 174 28.94 35.42 -7.87
C ALA A 174 28.36 34.69 -6.65
N ALA A 175 29.07 33.64 -6.26
CA ALA A 175 28.87 32.87 -5.04
C ALA A 175 29.07 33.72 -3.78
N GLY A 176 28.31 33.40 -2.73
CA GLY A 176 28.67 33.72 -1.36
C GLY A 176 27.50 33.96 -0.42
N SER A 177 27.13 32.95 0.37
CA SER A 177 27.32 32.96 1.82
C SER A 177 26.42 31.95 2.53
N SER A 178 27.09 31.21 3.43
CA SER A 178 26.53 30.27 4.39
C SER A 178 25.48 30.92 5.29
N ILE A 179 24.33 30.27 5.53
CA ILE A 179 23.46 30.62 6.66
C ILE A 179 23.04 29.35 7.40
N PHE A 180 23.69 29.14 8.55
CA PHE A 180 23.23 28.29 9.64
C PHE A 180 22.17 29.05 10.45
N GLY A 181 21.09 28.35 10.84
CA GLY A 181 20.32 28.57 12.07
C GLY A 181 19.69 29.96 12.30
N ALA A 182 18.46 30.15 11.81
CA ALA A 182 17.53 31.10 12.42
C ALA A 182 16.09 30.55 12.35
N VAL A 183 15.53 30.21 13.50
CA VAL A 183 14.08 30.02 13.67
C VAL A 183 13.46 31.41 13.58
N MET A 184 12.77 31.71 12.48
CA MET A 184 12.09 33.00 12.28
C MET A 184 10.72 33.00 12.98
N PRO A 185 10.32 34.11 13.64
CA PRO A 185 9.00 34.22 14.26
C PRO A 185 7.90 34.44 13.20
N ILE A 186 6.69 34.01 13.58
CA ILE A 186 5.46 34.04 12.80
C ILE A 186 5.17 35.45 12.27
N GLY A 187 5.22 35.60 10.95
CA GLY A 187 4.91 36.84 10.25
C GLY A 187 5.19 36.76 8.75
N MET A 188 4.53 35.85 8.03
CA MET A 188 4.55 35.87 6.56
C MET A 188 3.79 37.10 6.05
N ARG A 189 4.51 38.07 5.50
CA ARG A 189 3.92 39.09 4.62
C ARG A 189 3.57 38.42 3.29
N SER A 190 2.45 38.83 2.69
CA SER A 190 1.79 38.23 1.52
C SER A 190 2.57 38.29 0.18
N HIS A 191 3.89 38.39 0.21
CA HIS A 191 4.74 38.44 -0.99
C HIS A 191 5.84 37.37 -1.05
N ASP A 192 6.01 36.54 -0.01
CA ASP A 192 7.04 35.49 0.05
C ASP A 192 6.43 34.07 0.05
N ALA A 193 5.56 33.78 -0.92
CA ALA A 193 5.15 32.40 -1.22
C ALA A 193 6.04 31.86 -2.37
N PRO A 194 6.42 30.56 -2.37
CA PRO A 194 7.15 29.97 -3.49
C PRO A 194 6.37 30.16 -4.79
N GLY A 195 7.10 30.41 -5.88
CA GLY A 195 6.70 30.94 -7.19
C GLY A 195 5.31 30.56 -7.74
N GLY A 196 5.23 30.12 -8.99
CA GLY A 196 3.93 29.88 -9.65
C GLY A 196 3.15 28.72 -9.00
N ASP A 197 1.94 28.44 -9.49
CA ASP A 197 1.12 27.31 -9.00
C ASP A 197 1.88 25.97 -8.98
N VAL A 198 2.83 25.78 -9.91
CA VAL A 198 3.73 24.62 -9.98
C VAL A 198 4.54 24.43 -8.69
N ASP A 199 5.16 25.49 -8.18
CA ASP A 199 6.02 25.42 -6.98
C ASP A 199 5.17 25.12 -5.74
N ARG A 200 3.97 25.71 -5.67
CA ARG A 200 3.01 25.44 -4.59
C ARG A 200 2.57 23.98 -4.60
N VAL A 201 2.32 23.40 -5.78
CA VAL A 201 1.86 22.01 -5.89
C VAL A 201 2.98 21.06 -5.50
N ALA A 202 4.21 21.33 -5.95
CA ALA A 202 5.38 20.56 -5.54
C ALA A 202 5.58 20.60 -4.01
N ALA A 203 5.51 21.79 -3.40
CA ALA A 203 5.59 21.96 -1.95
C ALA A 203 4.47 21.19 -1.21
N ALA A 204 3.23 21.28 -1.67
CA ALA A 204 2.10 20.56 -1.10
C ALA A 204 2.26 19.04 -1.23
N THR A 205 2.83 18.56 -2.34
CA THR A 205 3.10 17.14 -2.59
C THR A 205 4.16 16.60 -1.63
N VAL A 206 5.24 17.35 -1.40
CA VAL A 206 6.27 16.95 -0.41
C VAL A 206 5.70 16.95 1.01
N LEU A 207 4.91 17.98 1.37
CA LEU A 207 4.22 17.98 2.66
C LEU A 207 3.27 16.80 2.81
N ALA A 208 2.53 16.43 1.76
CA ALA A 208 1.64 15.28 1.74
C ALA A 208 2.37 13.96 2.03
N ALA A 209 3.58 13.78 1.48
CA ALA A 209 4.43 12.63 1.74
C ALA A 209 5.07 12.65 3.13
N ALA A 210 5.34 13.85 3.66
CA ALA A 210 5.91 14.06 4.98
C ALA A 210 4.88 13.77 6.11
N VAL A 211 3.62 14.20 5.94
CA VAL A 211 2.60 14.11 6.98
C VAL A 211 1.97 12.70 7.05
N ARG A 212 2.42 11.94 8.04
CA ARG A 212 1.90 10.59 8.35
C ARG A 212 1.00 10.51 9.60
N GLY A 213 -0.12 11.23 9.64
CA GLY A 213 -1.22 11.03 10.63
C GLY A 213 -0.92 10.75 12.13
N LYS A 214 0.10 11.36 12.77
CA LYS A 214 0.33 11.38 14.25
C LYS A 214 0.84 12.72 14.78
N ALA A 215 0.31 13.12 15.94
CA ALA A 215 0.36 14.48 16.47
C ALA A 215 1.66 14.81 17.22
N GLY A 216 2.27 15.95 16.87
CA GLY A 216 3.54 16.48 17.37
C GLY A 216 4.07 17.41 16.30
N ALA A 217 5.13 17.00 15.60
CA ALA A 217 5.65 17.64 14.39
C ALA A 217 4.64 17.82 13.25
N LYS A 218 3.73 16.86 13.12
CA LYS A 218 2.79 16.84 12.00
C LYS A 218 1.76 17.95 12.11
N GLY A 219 1.51 18.51 13.31
CA GLY A 219 0.55 19.60 13.47
C GLY A 219 0.90 20.82 12.60
N LEU A 220 2.16 21.28 12.69
CA LEU A 220 2.66 22.42 11.91
C LEU A 220 2.73 22.10 10.41
N ALA A 221 3.20 20.90 10.04
CA ALA A 221 3.26 20.50 8.64
C ALA A 221 1.86 20.30 8.02
N ILE A 222 0.89 19.78 8.79
CA ILE A 222 -0.52 19.67 8.38
C ILE A 222 -1.13 21.08 8.23
N GLU A 223 -0.84 22.00 9.14
CA GLU A 223 -1.29 23.39 9.02
C GLU A 223 -0.69 24.06 7.77
N GLY A 224 0.61 23.86 7.52
CA GLY A 224 1.27 24.31 6.29
C GLY A 224 0.63 23.73 5.03
N LEU A 225 0.33 22.43 5.02
CA LEU A 225 -0.36 21.76 3.92
C LEU A 225 -1.75 22.37 3.69
N ARG A 226 -2.53 22.57 4.75
CA ARG A 226 -3.88 23.17 4.68
C ARG A 226 -3.86 24.60 4.16
N ARG A 227 -2.86 25.40 4.58
CA ARG A 227 -2.67 26.77 4.05
C ARG A 227 -2.37 26.75 2.57
N LEU A 228 -1.43 25.91 2.12
CA LEU A 228 -1.15 25.76 0.69
C LEU A 228 -2.42 25.37 -0.08
N LEU A 229 -3.18 24.37 0.40
CA LEU A 229 -4.41 23.92 -0.25
C LEU A 229 -5.52 24.98 -0.28
N ALA A 230 -5.59 25.87 0.72
CA ALA A 230 -6.56 26.96 0.75
C ALA A 230 -6.30 28.01 -0.34
N ASP A 231 -5.02 28.21 -0.69
CA ASP A 231 -4.58 29.16 -1.72
C ASP A 231 -4.48 28.52 -3.11
N MET A 232 -4.79 27.23 -3.24
CA MET A 232 -4.76 26.52 -4.52
C MET A 232 -6.01 26.79 -5.36
N PRO A 233 -5.86 26.99 -6.68
CA PRO A 233 -7.01 26.98 -7.58
C PRO A 233 -7.68 25.60 -7.61
N ASP A 234 -8.96 25.56 -7.98
CA ASP A 234 -9.66 24.32 -8.28
C ASP A 234 -8.84 23.49 -9.30
N PRO A 235 -8.73 22.17 -9.15
CA PRO A 235 -8.15 21.29 -10.18
C PRO A 235 -8.63 21.61 -11.60
N ALA A 236 -9.90 21.98 -11.79
CA ALA A 236 -10.44 22.37 -13.09
C ALA A 236 -9.87 23.68 -13.65
N ALA A 237 -9.36 24.58 -12.79
CA ALA A 237 -8.72 25.83 -13.19
C ALA A 237 -7.22 25.65 -13.45
N LEU A 238 -6.54 24.82 -12.65
CA LEU A 238 -5.12 24.47 -12.84
C LEU A 238 -4.88 23.77 -14.20
N ALA A 239 -5.91 23.07 -14.70
CA ALA A 239 -5.96 22.39 -15.98
C ALA A 239 -5.62 23.24 -17.23
N SER A 240 -5.62 24.57 -17.12
CA SER A 240 -5.47 25.53 -18.24
C SER A 240 -4.07 26.15 -18.39
N ALA A 241 -3.13 25.85 -17.48
CA ALA A 241 -1.78 26.38 -17.57
C ALA A 241 -0.94 25.64 -18.63
N GLY A 242 -0.19 26.39 -19.46
CA GLY A 242 0.54 25.92 -20.66
C GLY A 242 1.73 24.97 -20.44
N GLN A 243 1.63 24.07 -19.47
CA GLN A 243 2.60 23.00 -19.22
C GLN A 243 2.34 21.79 -20.16
N PRO A 244 3.38 20.98 -20.45
CA PRO A 244 3.22 19.70 -21.14
C PRO A 244 2.20 18.78 -20.42
N PRO A 245 1.46 17.92 -21.15
CA PRO A 245 0.45 17.05 -20.57
C PRO A 245 0.93 16.18 -19.41
N ALA A 246 2.16 15.65 -19.48
CA ALA A 246 2.72 14.77 -18.46
C ALA A 246 3.11 15.52 -17.17
N ILE A 247 3.65 16.74 -17.28
CA ILE A 247 3.90 17.63 -16.14
C ILE A 247 2.55 18.04 -15.52
N MET A 248 1.57 18.44 -16.33
CA MET A 248 0.25 18.81 -15.82
C MET A 248 -0.43 17.63 -15.10
N ALA A 249 -0.31 16.42 -15.65
CA ALA A 249 -0.83 15.22 -14.99
C ALA A 249 -0.11 14.96 -13.66
N SER A 250 1.20 15.15 -13.58
CA SER A 250 1.98 15.01 -12.34
C SER A 250 1.59 16.06 -11.30
N LEU A 251 1.31 17.30 -11.71
CA LEU A 251 0.78 18.34 -10.81
C LEU A 251 -0.60 17.95 -10.26
N MET A 252 -1.49 17.43 -11.11
CA MET A 252 -2.80 16.93 -10.68
C MET A 252 -2.67 15.74 -9.72
N LEU A 253 -1.74 14.80 -9.99
CA LEU A 253 -1.44 13.73 -9.04
C LEU A 253 -0.95 14.30 -7.72
N GLY A 254 0.00 15.23 -7.72
CA GLY A 254 0.54 15.86 -6.52
C GLY A 254 -0.54 16.56 -5.68
N LEU A 255 -1.40 17.34 -6.31
CA LEU A 255 -2.54 18.00 -5.66
C LEU A 255 -3.55 16.98 -5.11
N GLY A 256 -3.81 15.89 -5.83
CA GLY A 256 -4.63 14.79 -5.34
C GLY A 256 -4.03 14.11 -4.10
N HIS A 257 -2.72 13.88 -4.07
CA HIS A 257 -2.01 13.36 -2.88
C HIS A 257 -2.12 14.32 -1.70
N ALA A 258 -2.01 15.63 -1.95
CA ALA A 258 -2.15 16.66 -0.93
C ALA A 258 -3.56 16.68 -0.30
N HIS A 259 -4.62 16.64 -1.12
CA HIS A 259 -5.99 16.51 -0.60
C HIS A 259 -6.21 15.19 0.16
N ALA A 260 -5.68 14.08 -0.35
CA ALA A 260 -5.79 12.79 0.32
C ALA A 260 -5.07 12.79 1.69
N ALA A 261 -3.88 13.40 1.76
CA ALA A 261 -3.13 13.52 3.00
C ALA A 261 -3.86 14.38 4.04
N ASP A 262 -4.50 15.48 3.64
CA ASP A 262 -5.32 16.29 4.53
C ASP A 262 -6.48 15.47 5.13
N VAL A 263 -7.21 14.70 4.31
CA VAL A 263 -8.28 13.80 4.78
C VAL A 263 -7.74 12.78 5.79
N ARG A 264 -6.61 12.14 5.51
CA ARG A 264 -5.97 11.19 6.45
C ARG A 264 -5.55 11.85 7.76
N CYS A 265 -5.28 13.15 7.73
CA CYS A 265 -4.90 13.95 8.90
C CYS A 265 -6.10 14.61 9.60
N GLY A 266 -7.32 14.09 9.38
CA GLY A 266 -8.54 14.56 10.03
C GLY A 266 -9.15 15.81 9.39
N GLY A 267 -8.79 16.12 8.14
CA GLY A 267 -9.44 17.13 7.32
C GLY A 267 -10.86 16.71 6.91
N ASP A 268 -11.53 17.58 6.15
CA ASP A 268 -12.90 17.37 5.68
C ASP A 268 -13.01 16.11 4.80
N PRO A 269 -13.85 15.12 5.14
CA PRO A 269 -14.06 13.91 4.33
C PRO A 269 -14.49 14.18 2.89
N ALA A 270 -15.14 15.32 2.60
CA ALA A 270 -15.47 15.71 1.22
C ALA A 270 -14.21 15.98 0.36
N GLY A 271 -13.03 16.11 0.97
CA GLY A 271 -11.73 16.15 0.30
C GLY A 271 -11.44 14.93 -0.57
N LEU A 272 -12.07 13.77 -0.33
CA LEU A 272 -11.97 12.61 -1.23
C LEU A 272 -12.58 12.89 -2.61
N LYS A 273 -13.59 13.76 -2.71
CA LYS A 273 -14.16 14.16 -4.02
C LYS A 273 -13.20 15.07 -4.80
N ARG A 274 -12.48 15.97 -4.10
CA ARG A 274 -11.39 16.77 -4.70
C ARG A 274 -10.23 15.88 -5.14
N THR A 275 -9.85 14.90 -4.31
CA THR A 275 -8.85 13.87 -4.65
C THR A 275 -9.24 13.12 -5.93
N LEU A 276 -10.51 12.68 -6.02
CA LEU A 276 -11.05 12.02 -7.21
C LEU A 276 -10.99 12.91 -8.46
N ALA A 277 -11.36 14.19 -8.35
CA ALA A 277 -11.30 15.13 -9.46
C ALA A 277 -9.86 15.31 -9.96
N CYS A 278 -8.89 15.44 -9.06
CA CYS A 278 -7.47 15.54 -9.39
C CYS A 278 -6.97 14.30 -10.14
N TYR A 279 -7.23 13.10 -9.62
CA TYR A 279 -6.75 11.86 -10.24
C TYR A 279 -7.43 11.56 -11.58
N ARG A 280 -8.71 11.92 -11.75
CA ARG A 280 -9.37 11.86 -13.06
C ARG A 280 -8.73 12.83 -14.06
N ALA A 281 -8.52 14.08 -13.65
CA ALA A 281 -7.89 15.09 -14.50
C ALA A 281 -6.45 14.69 -14.92
N ALA A 282 -5.71 14.01 -14.04
CA ALA A 282 -4.41 13.43 -14.40
C ALA A 282 -4.55 12.29 -15.41
N ALA A 283 -5.44 11.33 -15.14
CA ALA A 283 -5.63 10.16 -15.98
C ALA A 283 -6.11 10.50 -17.40
N GLU A 284 -6.97 11.51 -17.56
CA GLU A 284 -7.49 11.99 -18.85
C GLU A 284 -6.43 12.66 -19.74
N ARG A 285 -5.33 13.14 -19.16
CA ARG A 285 -4.22 13.79 -19.89
C ARG A 285 -3.16 12.82 -20.38
N LEU A 286 -3.18 11.61 -19.86
CA LEU A 286 -2.17 10.60 -20.10
C LEU A 286 -2.72 9.54 -21.03
N THR A 287 -1.84 9.00 -21.88
CA THR A 287 -2.15 7.80 -22.65
C THR A 287 -1.11 6.74 -22.35
N ALA A 288 -1.53 5.48 -22.37
CA ALA A 288 -0.59 4.37 -22.20
C ALA A 288 0.39 4.26 -23.37
N LEU A 289 0.06 4.82 -24.54
CA LEU A 289 0.92 4.82 -25.72
C LEU A 289 2.13 5.74 -25.55
N THR A 290 1.94 6.91 -24.94
CA THR A 290 2.99 7.92 -24.79
C THR A 290 3.67 7.87 -23.42
N SER A 291 2.95 7.45 -22.38
CA SER A 291 3.40 7.52 -20.98
C SER A 291 2.85 6.35 -20.16
N PRO A 292 3.17 5.08 -20.50
CA PRO A 292 2.54 3.89 -19.90
C PRO A 292 2.63 3.82 -18.38
N LEU A 293 3.79 4.13 -17.80
CA LEU A 293 4.02 4.06 -16.36
C LEU A 293 3.26 5.16 -15.60
N LEU A 294 3.33 6.41 -16.09
CA LEU A 294 2.63 7.54 -15.46
C LEU A 294 1.11 7.39 -15.61
N TRP A 295 0.65 6.88 -16.76
CA TRP A 295 -0.74 6.53 -16.97
C TRP A 295 -1.20 5.45 -15.97
N ALA A 296 -0.44 4.35 -15.83
CA ALA A 296 -0.77 3.28 -14.89
C ALA A 296 -0.80 3.76 -13.44
N GLN A 297 0.14 4.64 -13.05
CA GLN A 297 0.15 5.32 -11.75
C GLN A 297 -1.14 6.12 -11.53
N ALA A 298 -1.53 6.96 -12.49
CA ALA A 298 -2.75 7.75 -12.38
C ALA A 298 -4.02 6.87 -12.25
N GLN A 299 -4.08 5.76 -13.01
CA GLN A 299 -5.18 4.80 -12.91
C GLN A 299 -5.22 4.10 -11.54
N ASN A 300 -4.06 3.70 -10.99
CA ASN A 300 -3.98 3.09 -9.66
C ASN A 300 -4.49 4.04 -8.57
N HIS A 301 -4.08 5.31 -8.62
CA HIS A 301 -4.52 6.33 -7.66
C HIS A 301 -6.02 6.64 -7.80
N LEU A 302 -6.51 6.72 -9.04
CA LEU A 302 -7.94 6.86 -9.35
C LEU A 302 -8.76 5.69 -8.79
N ALA A 303 -8.31 4.46 -8.97
CA ALA A 303 -8.98 3.28 -8.42
C ALA A 303 -8.98 3.29 -6.88
N ALA A 304 -7.87 3.67 -6.25
CA ALA A 304 -7.76 3.74 -4.78
C ALA A 304 -8.79 4.71 -4.18
N VAL A 305 -8.92 5.92 -4.74
CA VAL A 305 -9.92 6.90 -4.24
C VAL A 305 -11.36 6.47 -4.52
N LEU A 306 -11.62 5.79 -5.65
CA LEU A 306 -12.93 5.21 -5.93
C LEU A 306 -13.32 4.14 -4.92
N ILE A 307 -12.39 3.28 -4.50
CA ILE A 307 -12.60 2.26 -3.47
C ILE A 307 -12.91 2.90 -2.11
N ALA A 308 -12.15 3.92 -1.70
CA ALA A 308 -12.41 4.64 -0.45
C ALA A 308 -13.76 5.39 -0.46
N LEU A 309 -14.14 5.98 -1.59
CA LEU A 309 -15.48 6.56 -1.76
C LEU A 309 -16.57 5.49 -1.74
N ALA A 310 -16.35 4.34 -2.36
CA ALA A 310 -17.27 3.21 -2.28
C ALA A 310 -17.53 2.76 -0.84
N GLU A 311 -16.50 2.67 -0.01
CA GLU A 311 -16.62 2.26 1.39
C GLU A 311 -17.35 3.32 2.22
N SER A 312 -16.95 4.59 2.09
CA SER A 312 -17.56 5.69 2.86
C SER A 312 -19.02 5.95 2.43
N GLU A 313 -19.31 5.92 1.14
CA GLU A 313 -20.65 6.15 0.56
C GLU A 313 -21.49 4.85 0.50
N HIS A 314 -20.95 3.69 0.87
CA HIS A 314 -21.55 2.36 0.67
C HIS A 314 -22.05 2.17 -0.78
N SER A 315 -21.25 2.62 -1.75
CA SER A 315 -21.65 2.74 -3.16
C SER A 315 -21.06 1.64 -4.04
N PRO A 316 -21.86 0.65 -4.47
CA PRO A 316 -21.38 -0.37 -5.42
C PRO A 316 -21.06 0.23 -6.79
N ALA A 317 -21.69 1.36 -7.16
CA ALA A 317 -21.38 2.08 -8.39
C ALA A 317 -19.91 2.54 -8.42
N ARG A 318 -19.38 3.06 -7.30
CA ARG A 318 -17.97 3.45 -7.17
C ARG A 318 -17.02 2.26 -7.30
N LEU A 319 -17.39 1.08 -6.77
CA LEU A 319 -16.63 -0.14 -6.97
C LEU A 319 -16.66 -0.60 -8.44
N ARG A 320 -17.78 -0.44 -9.15
CA ARG A 320 -17.85 -0.72 -10.59
C ARG A 320 -16.96 0.22 -11.41
N ASP A 321 -16.90 1.50 -11.04
CA ASP A 321 -15.95 2.44 -11.67
C ASP A 321 -14.50 1.96 -11.47
N ALA A 322 -14.13 1.54 -10.25
CA ALA A 322 -12.80 1.00 -9.97
C ALA A 322 -12.51 -0.31 -10.72
N VAL A 323 -13.52 -1.18 -10.90
CA VAL A 323 -13.43 -2.38 -11.75
C VAL A 323 -13.16 -1.98 -13.21
N ALA A 324 -13.84 -0.95 -13.72
CA ALA A 324 -13.63 -0.48 -15.10
C ALA A 324 -12.19 0.02 -15.30
N VAL A 325 -11.67 0.82 -14.36
CA VAL A 325 -10.28 1.31 -14.38
C VAL A 325 -9.29 0.15 -14.49
N HIS A 326 -9.36 -0.85 -13.61
CA HIS A 326 -8.40 -1.96 -13.64
C HIS A 326 -8.59 -2.92 -14.82
N ARG A 327 -9.80 -3.04 -15.38
CA ARG A 327 -10.01 -3.76 -16.64
C ARG A 327 -9.31 -3.06 -17.79
N THR A 328 -9.48 -1.75 -17.93
CA THR A 328 -8.77 -0.97 -18.95
C THR A 328 -7.26 -1.08 -18.78
N MET A 329 -6.74 -1.05 -17.55
CA MET A 329 -5.31 -1.30 -17.30
C MET A 329 -4.88 -2.69 -17.78
N ALA A 330 -5.62 -3.74 -17.44
CA ALA A 330 -5.29 -5.11 -17.83
C ALA A 330 -5.44 -5.40 -19.34
N GLU A 331 -6.29 -4.63 -20.03
CA GLU A 331 -6.46 -4.68 -21.49
C GLU A 331 -5.33 -3.93 -22.22
N THR A 332 -4.87 -2.82 -21.64
CA THR A 332 -3.87 -1.95 -22.25
C THR A 332 -2.44 -2.42 -21.96
N LEU A 333 -2.16 -2.84 -20.72
CA LEU A 333 -0.85 -3.37 -20.31
C LEU A 333 -0.87 -4.87 -20.53
N THR A 334 -0.30 -5.36 -21.63
CA THR A 334 -0.40 -6.80 -21.97
C THR A 334 0.52 -7.67 -21.11
N ARG A 335 0.15 -8.95 -20.92
CA ARG A 335 0.99 -9.94 -20.22
C ARG A 335 2.39 -10.11 -20.83
N ILE A 336 2.54 -9.84 -22.13
CA ILE A 336 3.81 -10.04 -22.84
C ILE A 336 4.72 -8.83 -22.65
N GLU A 337 4.19 -7.63 -22.87
CA GLU A 337 4.98 -6.39 -22.84
C GLU A 337 5.19 -5.89 -21.41
N HIS A 338 4.20 -6.10 -20.53
CA HIS A 338 4.17 -5.58 -19.17
C HIS A 338 3.71 -6.67 -18.18
N PRO A 339 4.42 -7.82 -18.08
CA PRO A 339 3.95 -8.99 -17.31
C PRO A 339 3.62 -8.65 -15.85
N ASN A 340 4.48 -7.87 -15.19
CA ASN A 340 4.32 -7.50 -13.78
C ASN A 340 3.12 -6.56 -13.58
N ASP A 341 2.99 -5.52 -14.40
CA ASP A 341 1.89 -4.55 -14.28
C ASP A 341 0.55 -5.17 -14.66
N TRP A 342 0.51 -6.02 -15.70
CA TRP A 342 -0.67 -6.81 -16.06
C TRP A 342 -1.12 -7.70 -14.90
N ALA A 343 -0.17 -8.40 -14.25
CA ALA A 343 -0.48 -9.25 -13.10
C ALA A 343 -0.95 -8.45 -11.88
N LEU A 344 -0.37 -7.27 -11.62
CA LEU A 344 -0.85 -6.36 -10.57
C LEU A 344 -2.24 -5.83 -10.87
N ALA A 345 -2.55 -5.46 -12.11
CA ALA A 345 -3.87 -5.01 -12.52
C ALA A 345 -4.93 -6.11 -12.27
N HIS A 346 -4.63 -7.36 -12.61
CA HIS A 346 -5.49 -8.50 -12.31
C HIS A 346 -5.64 -8.79 -10.81
N ALA A 347 -4.55 -8.69 -10.03
CA ALA A 347 -4.62 -8.86 -8.58
C ALA A 347 -5.52 -7.79 -7.94
N ARG A 348 -5.40 -6.53 -8.37
CA ARG A 348 -6.25 -5.43 -7.90
C ARG A 348 -7.70 -5.60 -8.34
N LEU A 349 -7.93 -5.98 -9.59
CA LEU A 349 -9.25 -6.30 -10.11
C LEU A 349 -9.93 -7.40 -9.27
N GLY A 350 -9.20 -8.46 -8.90
CA GLY A 350 -9.70 -9.52 -8.02
C GLY A 350 -10.13 -9.00 -6.64
N SER A 351 -9.33 -8.12 -6.04
CA SER A 351 -9.65 -7.50 -4.74
C SER A 351 -10.91 -6.62 -4.80
N ILE A 352 -11.06 -5.82 -5.86
CA ILE A 352 -12.21 -4.93 -6.04
C ILE A 352 -13.48 -5.73 -6.32
N LEU A 353 -13.40 -6.75 -7.17
CA LEU A 353 -14.52 -7.65 -7.46
C LEU A 353 -14.95 -8.43 -6.22
N TYR A 354 -14.01 -8.84 -5.37
CA TYR A 354 -14.35 -9.43 -4.07
C TYR A 354 -15.15 -8.44 -3.19
N ARG A 355 -14.68 -7.19 -3.05
CA ARG A 355 -15.39 -6.14 -2.30
C ARG A 355 -16.79 -5.88 -2.88
N LEU A 356 -16.92 -5.83 -4.21
CA LEU A 356 -18.20 -5.66 -4.89
C LEU A 356 -19.14 -6.84 -4.63
N GLY A 357 -18.63 -8.07 -4.67
CA GLY A 357 -19.38 -9.27 -4.30
C GLY A 357 -19.90 -9.24 -2.87
N GLN A 358 -19.09 -8.76 -1.91
CA GLN A 358 -19.51 -8.60 -0.52
C GLN A 358 -20.61 -7.54 -0.36
N MET A 359 -20.57 -6.48 -1.16
CA MET A 359 -21.54 -5.38 -1.09
C MET A 359 -22.86 -5.72 -1.77
N GLU A 360 -22.83 -6.36 -2.94
CA GLU A 360 -24.03 -6.67 -3.73
C GLU A 360 -24.61 -8.06 -3.44
N GLY A 361 -23.86 -8.93 -2.75
CA GLY A 361 -24.27 -10.31 -2.48
C GLY A 361 -24.37 -11.19 -3.73
N GLN A 362 -23.75 -10.80 -4.85
CA GLN A 362 -23.85 -11.51 -6.13
C GLN A 362 -22.68 -12.49 -6.32
N PRO A 363 -22.93 -13.81 -6.39
CA PRO A 363 -21.88 -14.82 -6.55
C PRO A 363 -21.02 -14.66 -7.81
N LYS A 364 -21.54 -14.00 -8.85
CA LYS A 364 -20.81 -13.72 -10.09
C LYS A 364 -19.53 -12.92 -9.81
N HIS A 365 -19.57 -11.91 -8.94
CA HIS A 365 -18.40 -11.09 -8.65
C HIS A 365 -17.28 -11.88 -7.97
N PHE A 366 -17.62 -12.86 -7.11
CA PHE A 366 -16.62 -13.75 -6.54
C PHE A 366 -15.97 -14.66 -7.58
N ARG A 367 -16.74 -15.13 -8.58
CA ARG A 367 -16.18 -15.92 -9.69
C ARG A 367 -15.26 -15.08 -10.58
N ASP A 368 -15.68 -13.86 -10.92
CA ASP A 368 -14.87 -12.93 -11.70
C ASP A 368 -13.57 -12.58 -10.93
N ALA A 369 -13.65 -12.41 -9.60
CA ALA A 369 -12.49 -12.20 -8.75
C ALA A 369 -11.52 -13.39 -8.76
N ALA A 370 -12.05 -14.62 -8.78
CA ALA A 370 -11.24 -15.84 -8.80
C ALA A 370 -10.47 -15.95 -10.12
N ILE A 371 -11.13 -15.62 -11.24
CA ILE A 371 -10.50 -15.57 -12.55
C ILE A 371 -9.36 -14.53 -12.54
N ALA A 372 -9.61 -13.32 -12.01
CA ALA A 372 -8.59 -12.27 -11.96
C ALA A 372 -7.37 -12.68 -11.11
N TYR A 373 -7.57 -13.25 -9.91
CA TYR A 373 -6.45 -13.77 -9.12
C TYR A 373 -5.70 -14.92 -9.82
N GLN A 374 -6.41 -15.81 -10.51
CA GLN A 374 -5.77 -16.86 -11.31
C GLN A 374 -4.92 -16.28 -12.45
N GLN A 375 -5.38 -15.24 -13.14
CA GLN A 375 -4.58 -14.56 -14.17
C GLN A 375 -3.29 -14.00 -13.56
N ALA A 376 -3.36 -13.28 -12.44
CA ALA A 376 -2.19 -12.75 -11.76
C ALA A 376 -1.20 -13.87 -11.31
N LEU A 377 -1.70 -15.01 -10.85
CA LEU A 377 -0.90 -16.18 -10.46
C LEU A 377 -0.16 -16.85 -11.64
N THR A 378 -0.50 -16.53 -12.90
CA THR A 378 0.24 -17.02 -14.08
C THR A 378 1.58 -16.30 -14.33
N VAL A 379 1.79 -15.16 -13.66
CA VAL A 379 3.03 -14.36 -13.71
C VAL A 379 3.73 -14.39 -12.36
N PHE A 380 2.98 -14.06 -11.29
CA PHE A 380 3.49 -14.17 -9.94
C PHE A 380 3.43 -15.62 -9.50
N THR A 381 4.51 -16.36 -9.71
CA THR A 381 4.68 -17.75 -9.30
C THR A 381 5.50 -17.84 -8.01
N GLN A 382 5.40 -18.97 -7.31
CA GLN A 382 6.20 -19.21 -6.10
C GLN A 382 7.72 -19.12 -6.35
N ALA A 383 8.17 -19.55 -7.53
CA ALA A 383 9.59 -19.56 -7.89
C ALA A 383 10.11 -18.17 -8.27
N ALA A 384 9.38 -17.44 -9.11
CA ALA A 384 9.83 -16.13 -9.60
C ALA A 384 9.57 -15.00 -8.60
N HIS A 385 8.46 -15.08 -7.87
CA HIS A 385 7.97 -13.98 -7.02
C HIS A 385 7.39 -14.52 -5.70
N PRO A 386 8.17 -15.22 -4.85
CA PRO A 386 7.66 -15.96 -3.71
C PRO A 386 6.78 -15.11 -2.79
N LEU A 387 7.21 -13.89 -2.46
CA LEU A 387 6.47 -12.99 -1.57
C LEU A 387 5.15 -12.52 -2.21
N ARG A 388 5.17 -12.04 -3.47
CA ARG A 388 3.95 -11.61 -4.19
C ARG A 388 2.99 -12.77 -4.41
N TRP A 389 3.50 -13.94 -4.78
CA TRP A 389 2.69 -15.15 -4.93
C TRP A 389 2.02 -15.55 -3.62
N SER A 390 2.75 -15.53 -2.49
CA SER A 390 2.18 -15.88 -1.19
C SER A 390 1.08 -14.91 -0.74
N ASP A 391 1.24 -13.61 -1.08
CA ASP A 391 0.22 -12.60 -0.83
C ASP A 391 -1.02 -12.80 -1.69
N LEU A 392 -0.83 -13.08 -2.98
CA LEU A 392 -1.92 -13.37 -3.89
C LEU A 392 -2.67 -14.65 -3.49
N MET A 393 -1.95 -15.68 -3.05
CA MET A 393 -2.53 -16.92 -2.53
C MET A 393 -3.33 -16.71 -1.24
N HIS A 394 -2.89 -15.81 -0.37
CA HIS A 394 -3.65 -15.40 0.81
C HIS A 394 -4.99 -14.75 0.41
N HIS A 395 -4.96 -13.74 -0.46
CA HIS A 395 -6.16 -13.06 -0.95
C HIS A 395 -7.10 -14.00 -1.73
N TYR A 396 -6.53 -14.95 -2.47
CA TYR A 396 -7.29 -15.97 -3.17
C TYR A 396 -7.97 -16.94 -2.20
N GLY A 397 -7.29 -17.34 -1.12
CA GLY A 397 -7.88 -18.17 -0.05
C GLY A 397 -9.03 -17.48 0.66
N VAL A 398 -8.89 -16.17 0.93
CA VAL A 398 -9.95 -15.33 1.47
C VAL A 398 -11.19 -15.37 0.56
N LEU A 399 -10.99 -15.12 -0.72
CA LEU A 399 -12.07 -15.13 -1.71
C LEU A 399 -12.76 -16.50 -1.76
N LEU A 400 -11.98 -17.58 -1.80
CA LEU A 400 -12.49 -18.95 -1.82
C LEU A 400 -13.26 -19.29 -0.54
N THR A 401 -12.85 -18.73 0.61
CA THR A 401 -13.59 -18.88 1.87
C THR A 401 -14.98 -18.24 1.76
N ALA A 402 -15.06 -16.99 1.29
CA ALA A 402 -16.34 -16.32 1.10
C ALA A 402 -17.22 -17.03 0.06
N LEU A 403 -16.65 -17.44 -1.07
CA LEU A 403 -17.37 -18.23 -2.09
C LEU A 403 -17.89 -19.53 -1.48
N GLY A 404 -17.07 -20.20 -0.67
CA GLY A 404 -17.43 -21.38 0.10
C GLY A 404 -18.64 -21.11 0.98
N GLU A 405 -18.62 -20.07 1.80
CA GLU A 405 -19.73 -19.69 2.69
C GLU A 405 -21.06 -19.47 1.94
N HIS A 406 -21.02 -18.98 0.70
CA HIS A 406 -22.21 -18.77 -0.15
C HIS A 406 -22.66 -20.00 -0.95
N MET A 407 -21.84 -21.06 -1.04
CA MET A 407 -22.16 -22.29 -1.79
C MET A 407 -22.49 -23.45 -0.85
N THR A 408 -23.31 -24.41 -1.31
CA THR A 408 -23.72 -25.59 -0.52
C THR A 408 -22.65 -26.69 -0.42
N GLY A 409 -21.68 -26.72 -1.34
CA GLY A 409 -20.60 -27.72 -1.37
C GLY A 409 -19.33 -27.35 -0.58
N THR A 410 -18.40 -28.30 -0.39
CA THR A 410 -17.14 -28.09 0.34
C THR A 410 -15.95 -27.69 -0.52
N ALA A 411 -16.01 -27.92 -1.84
CA ALA A 411 -14.88 -27.78 -2.76
C ALA A 411 -14.16 -26.41 -2.68
N ALA A 412 -14.91 -25.31 -2.58
CA ALA A 412 -14.30 -23.97 -2.45
C ALA A 412 -13.55 -23.78 -1.11
N LEU A 413 -14.09 -24.34 -0.01
CA LEU A 413 -13.44 -24.28 1.30
C LEU A 413 -12.22 -25.21 1.38
N GLU A 414 -12.29 -26.39 0.77
CA GLU A 414 -11.14 -27.30 0.62
C GLU A 414 -10.01 -26.63 -0.16
N GLN A 415 -10.36 -25.94 -1.25
CA GLN A 415 -9.40 -25.15 -2.02
C GLN A 415 -8.85 -23.98 -1.20
N ALA A 416 -9.67 -23.28 -0.42
CA ALA A 416 -9.24 -22.19 0.47
C ALA A 416 -8.17 -22.68 1.47
N VAL A 417 -8.44 -23.79 2.17
CA VAL A 417 -7.50 -24.42 3.11
C VAL A 417 -6.18 -24.77 2.41
N MET A 418 -6.25 -25.37 1.21
CA MET A 418 -5.07 -25.71 0.42
C MET A 418 -4.22 -24.48 0.06
N VAL A 419 -4.84 -23.40 -0.44
CA VAL A 419 -4.09 -22.21 -0.88
C VAL A 419 -3.50 -21.43 0.30
N PHE A 420 -4.16 -21.39 1.46
CA PHE A 420 -3.59 -20.81 2.67
C PHE A 420 -2.38 -21.60 3.17
N ARG A 421 -2.45 -22.94 3.23
CA ARG A 421 -1.29 -23.78 3.59
C ARG A 421 -0.11 -23.54 2.66
N LYS A 422 -0.36 -23.43 1.35
CA LYS A 422 0.66 -23.06 0.35
C LYS A 422 1.28 -21.69 0.62
N ALA A 423 0.48 -20.68 0.96
CA ALA A 423 0.98 -19.35 1.31
C ALA A 423 1.85 -19.37 2.59
N LEU A 424 1.49 -20.17 3.60
CA LEU A 424 2.23 -20.31 4.85
C LEU A 424 3.61 -20.98 4.70
N ASN A 425 3.83 -21.75 3.63
CA ASN A 425 5.18 -22.29 3.32
C ASN A 425 6.18 -21.17 3.00
N VAL A 426 5.70 -20.03 2.48
CA VAL A 426 6.54 -18.86 2.17
C VAL A 426 6.49 -17.84 3.31
N ARG A 427 5.29 -17.56 3.83
CA ARG A 427 5.04 -16.62 4.93
C ARG A 427 5.38 -17.29 6.25
N ARG A 428 6.65 -17.57 6.52
CA ARG A 428 7.07 -18.29 7.72
C ARG A 428 6.98 -17.41 8.96
N ARG A 429 6.59 -17.99 10.10
CA ARG A 429 6.38 -17.29 11.38
C ARG A 429 7.64 -16.58 11.91
N ASP A 430 8.81 -17.17 11.66
CA ASP A 430 10.12 -16.68 12.09
C ASP A 430 10.66 -15.53 11.22
N ILE A 431 10.26 -15.46 9.94
CA ILE A 431 10.72 -14.40 9.02
C ILE A 431 9.68 -13.28 8.92
N LEU A 432 8.42 -13.64 8.74
CA LEU A 432 7.32 -12.72 8.39
C LEU A 432 6.16 -12.90 9.37
N PRO A 433 6.36 -12.66 10.69
CA PRO A 433 5.39 -13.00 11.72
C PRO A 433 4.02 -12.38 11.48
N LEU A 434 3.97 -11.12 11.03
CA LEU A 434 2.71 -10.44 10.72
C LEU A 434 1.97 -11.07 9.54
N PHE A 435 2.65 -11.32 8.42
CA PHE A 435 2.02 -11.95 7.24
C PHE A 435 1.63 -13.42 7.51
N TRP A 436 2.42 -14.12 8.32
CA TRP A 436 2.07 -15.45 8.82
C TRP A 436 0.77 -15.38 9.65
N ALA A 437 0.68 -14.48 10.63
CA ALA A 437 -0.51 -14.34 11.48
C ALA A 437 -1.77 -13.99 10.68
N GLN A 438 -1.66 -13.11 9.68
CA GLN A 438 -2.76 -12.81 8.75
C GLN A 438 -3.22 -14.06 7.99
N THR A 439 -2.27 -14.85 7.49
CA THR A 439 -2.57 -16.02 6.66
C THR A 439 -3.07 -17.21 7.50
N ALA A 440 -2.51 -17.40 8.70
CA ALA A 440 -2.97 -18.38 9.68
C ALA A 440 -4.39 -18.07 10.14
N SER A 441 -4.72 -16.80 10.39
CA SER A 441 -6.09 -16.37 10.70
C SER A 441 -7.07 -16.76 9.59
N GLY A 442 -6.69 -16.56 8.32
CA GLY A 442 -7.48 -16.98 7.16
C GLY A 442 -7.63 -18.49 7.06
N LEU A 443 -6.54 -19.25 7.25
CA LEU A 443 -6.57 -20.71 7.31
C LEU A 443 -7.52 -21.21 8.39
N GLY A 444 -7.46 -20.64 9.59
CA GLY A 444 -8.33 -21.03 10.69
C GLY A 444 -9.81 -20.78 10.39
N ALA A 445 -10.14 -19.65 9.75
CA ALA A 445 -11.51 -19.37 9.33
C ALA A 445 -12.01 -20.38 8.28
N ALA A 446 -11.21 -20.66 7.25
CA ALA A 446 -11.55 -21.63 6.21
C ALA A 446 -11.69 -23.06 6.75
N ALA A 447 -10.75 -23.48 7.61
CA ALA A 447 -10.78 -24.79 8.25
C ALA A 447 -11.99 -24.95 9.17
N PHE A 448 -12.32 -23.92 9.96
CA PHE A 448 -13.53 -23.91 10.79
C PHE A 448 -14.81 -24.02 9.95
N ALA A 449 -14.92 -23.24 8.87
CA ALA A 449 -16.09 -23.27 7.99
C ALA A 449 -16.24 -24.65 7.29
N LEU A 450 -15.12 -25.24 6.85
CA LEU A 450 -15.10 -26.57 6.24
C LEU A 450 -15.50 -27.64 7.25
N ALA A 451 -14.91 -27.61 8.44
CA ALA A 451 -15.21 -28.54 9.51
C ALA A 451 -16.69 -28.50 9.92
N LYS A 452 -17.29 -27.30 9.95
CA LYS A 452 -18.73 -27.14 10.24
C LYS A 452 -19.59 -27.94 9.24
N ARG A 453 -19.16 -28.06 7.98
CA ARG A 453 -19.89 -28.78 6.92
C ARG A 453 -19.64 -30.28 6.91
N ASN A 454 -18.40 -30.72 7.09
CA ASN A 454 -18.03 -32.13 6.88
C ASN A 454 -17.82 -32.94 8.16
N GLY A 455 -17.89 -32.33 9.34
CA GLY A 455 -17.71 -33.05 10.60
C GLY A 455 -16.26 -33.19 11.08
N ASP A 456 -15.27 -32.76 10.30
CA ASP A 456 -13.85 -33.08 10.56
C ASP A 456 -13.28 -32.35 11.79
N ALA A 457 -12.98 -33.12 12.84
CA ALA A 457 -12.40 -32.62 14.08
C ALA A 457 -10.91 -32.24 13.94
N ALA A 458 -10.17 -32.79 12.97
CA ALA A 458 -8.79 -32.41 12.71
C ALA A 458 -8.71 -30.97 12.17
N LEU A 459 -9.64 -30.59 11.29
CA LEU A 459 -9.76 -29.22 10.80
C LEU A 459 -10.15 -28.23 11.91
N LEU A 460 -10.97 -28.64 12.88
CA LEU A 460 -11.26 -27.79 14.06
C LEU A 460 -10.03 -27.58 14.94
N ARG A 461 -9.24 -28.62 15.18
CA ARG A 461 -7.97 -28.50 15.93
C ARG A 461 -6.97 -27.60 15.20
N GLU A 462 -6.87 -27.72 13.88
CA GLU A 462 -6.04 -26.82 13.06
C GLU A 462 -6.53 -25.37 13.15
N ALA A 463 -7.85 -25.14 13.09
CA ALA A 463 -8.41 -23.81 13.23
C ALA A 463 -8.08 -23.17 14.58
N VAL A 464 -8.21 -23.92 15.68
CA VAL A 464 -7.82 -23.48 17.03
C VAL A 464 -6.34 -23.07 17.07
N GLY A 465 -5.43 -23.94 16.64
CA GLY A 465 -3.99 -23.64 16.65
C GLY A 465 -3.61 -22.44 15.77
N CYS A 466 -4.28 -22.26 14.63
CA CYS A 466 -4.10 -21.09 13.78
C CYS A 466 -4.54 -19.78 14.46
N PHE A 467 -5.69 -19.78 15.14
CA PHE A 467 -6.18 -18.59 15.84
C PHE A 467 -5.32 -18.25 17.06
N GLU A 468 -4.87 -19.25 17.83
CA GLU A 468 -3.97 -19.06 18.98
C GLU A 468 -2.64 -18.45 18.55
N GLY A 469 -1.99 -19.02 17.52
CA GLY A 469 -0.72 -18.49 17.05
C GLY A 469 -0.86 -17.08 16.46
N ALA A 470 -1.95 -16.78 15.74
CA ALA A 470 -2.20 -15.43 15.24
C ALA A 470 -2.44 -14.42 16.38
N LEU A 471 -3.19 -14.82 17.43
CA LEU A 471 -3.42 -14.01 18.63
C LEU A 471 -2.11 -13.68 19.35
N GLU A 472 -1.20 -14.64 19.46
CA GLU A 472 0.10 -14.42 20.09
C GLU A 472 0.89 -13.31 19.37
N ILE A 473 1.01 -13.39 18.04
CA ILE A 473 1.71 -12.39 17.24
C ILE A 473 1.01 -11.02 17.32
N TYR A 474 -0.31 -10.98 17.15
CA TYR A 474 -1.05 -9.71 17.24
C TYR A 474 -1.00 -9.09 18.63
N GLY A 475 -0.97 -9.91 19.69
CA GLY A 475 -0.76 -9.47 21.07
C GLY A 475 0.60 -8.81 21.26
N GLN A 476 1.67 -9.44 20.76
CA GLN A 476 3.03 -8.87 20.80
C GLN A 476 3.13 -7.54 20.03
N LEU A 477 2.36 -7.38 18.95
CA LEU A 477 2.37 -6.18 18.10
C LEU A 477 1.34 -5.12 18.50
N GLY A 478 0.56 -5.31 19.57
CA GLY A 478 -0.43 -4.34 20.04
C GLY A 478 -1.65 -4.14 19.12
N GLN A 479 -2.00 -5.14 18.30
CA GLN A 479 -3.05 -5.05 17.27
C GLN A 479 -4.46 -5.32 17.83
N GLY A 480 -4.95 -4.42 18.67
CA GLY A 480 -6.16 -4.61 19.49
C GLY A 480 -7.44 -5.01 18.74
N GLN A 481 -7.68 -4.48 17.54
CA GLN A 481 -8.90 -4.79 16.76
C GLN A 481 -8.89 -6.23 16.22
N ALA A 482 -7.74 -6.72 15.74
CA ALA A 482 -7.59 -8.08 15.22
C ALA A 482 -7.78 -9.12 16.32
N ILE A 483 -7.31 -8.82 17.54
CA ILE A 483 -7.40 -9.69 18.72
C ILE A 483 -8.86 -10.03 19.04
N ALA A 484 -9.75 -9.03 19.08
CA ALA A 484 -11.16 -9.26 19.46
C ALA A 484 -11.90 -10.18 18.49
N VAL A 485 -11.63 -10.09 17.18
CA VAL A 485 -12.23 -10.97 16.17
C VAL A 485 -11.71 -12.40 16.34
N LEU A 486 -10.39 -12.54 16.49
CA LEU A 486 -9.75 -13.84 16.64
C LEU A 486 -10.17 -14.57 17.92
N GLN A 487 -10.30 -13.85 19.04
CA GLN A 487 -10.81 -14.42 20.28
C GLN A 487 -12.22 -15.01 20.11
N ARG A 488 -13.12 -14.30 19.40
CA ARG A 488 -14.47 -14.82 19.10
C ARG A 488 -14.42 -16.06 18.21
N ASN A 489 -13.56 -16.06 17.19
CA ASN A 489 -13.41 -17.21 16.28
C ASN A 489 -12.82 -18.42 17.00
N LEU A 490 -11.80 -18.21 17.84
CA LEU A 490 -11.21 -19.23 18.70
C LEU A 490 -12.26 -19.86 19.62
N GLN A 491 -13.03 -19.04 20.34
CA GLN A 491 -14.07 -19.52 21.24
C GLN A 491 -15.17 -20.31 20.51
N ARG A 492 -15.47 -19.95 19.26
CA ARG A 492 -16.42 -20.70 18.42
C ARG A 492 -15.85 -22.05 17.98
N ALA A 493 -14.59 -22.09 17.58
CA ALA A 493 -13.91 -23.32 17.18
C ALA A 493 -13.77 -24.29 18.36
N GLN A 494 -13.37 -23.81 19.54
CA GLN A 494 -13.26 -24.61 20.76
C GLN A 494 -14.61 -25.22 21.17
N ARG A 495 -15.68 -24.41 21.23
CA ARG A 495 -17.03 -24.92 21.55
C ARG A 495 -17.50 -25.99 20.57
N LEU A 496 -17.26 -25.80 19.27
CA LEU A 496 -17.65 -26.80 18.27
C LEU A 496 -16.82 -28.09 18.38
N LEU A 497 -15.55 -27.98 18.77
CA LEU A 497 -14.70 -29.14 19.02
C LEU A 497 -15.13 -29.91 20.27
N GLU A 498 -15.44 -29.21 21.36
CA GLU A 498 -15.95 -29.78 22.61
C GLU A 498 -17.28 -30.52 22.40
N THR A 499 -18.25 -29.88 21.75
CA THR A 499 -19.56 -30.50 21.45
C THR A 499 -19.42 -31.77 20.62
N ARG A 500 -18.53 -31.79 19.62
CA ARG A 500 -18.27 -32.98 18.81
C ARG A 500 -17.50 -34.07 19.55
N GLY A 501 -16.57 -33.68 20.43
CA GLY A 501 -15.86 -34.59 21.31
C GLY A 501 -16.81 -35.27 22.31
N ALA A 502 -17.77 -34.52 22.86
CA ALA A 502 -18.81 -35.04 23.74
C ALA A 502 -19.75 -36.00 23.00
N THR A 503 -20.22 -35.66 21.81
CA THR A 503 -21.07 -36.59 21.02
C THR A 503 -20.34 -37.88 20.63
N LEU A 504 -19.05 -37.81 20.30
CA LEU A 504 -18.25 -39.00 20.03
C LEU A 504 -18.01 -39.85 21.30
N ALA A 505 -17.89 -39.22 22.47
CA ALA A 505 -17.78 -39.93 23.74
C ALA A 505 -19.11 -40.59 24.15
N ASP A 506 -20.24 -39.95 23.86
CA ASP A 506 -21.59 -40.49 24.08
C ASP A 506 -21.93 -41.64 23.12
N ASP A 507 -21.46 -41.59 21.85
CA ASP A 507 -21.60 -42.68 20.87
C ASP A 507 -20.65 -43.87 21.16
N VAL A 508 -19.57 -43.66 21.92
CA VAL A 508 -18.60 -44.70 22.33
C VAL A 508 -18.92 -45.27 23.72
N ALA A 509 -19.94 -44.76 24.43
CA ALA A 509 -20.46 -45.40 25.62
C ALA A 509 -20.98 -46.82 25.25
N PRO A 510 -20.57 -47.87 25.97
CA PRO A 510 -20.76 -49.24 25.51
C PRO A 510 -22.25 -49.61 25.52
N LYS A 511 -22.89 -49.62 24.34
CA LYS A 511 -24.01 -50.53 24.11
C LYS A 511 -23.42 -51.93 24.00
N GLY A 512 -23.71 -52.72 25.03
CA GLY A 512 -23.36 -54.13 25.23
C GLY A 512 -22.69 -54.83 24.05
N ALA A 513 -21.41 -55.16 24.23
CA ALA A 513 -20.73 -56.13 23.42
C ALA A 513 -21.35 -57.51 23.61
N ASP A 514 -21.86 -58.09 22.53
CA ASP A 514 -21.48 -59.45 22.17
C ASP A 514 -21.45 -59.61 20.65
N ALA A 515 -20.47 -60.42 20.20
CA ALA A 515 -20.14 -60.85 18.84
C ALA A 515 -19.24 -59.95 17.96
N ALA A 516 -17.96 -60.34 17.91
CA ALA A 516 -16.97 -60.02 16.87
C ALA A 516 -17.13 -60.95 15.62
N PRO A 517 -16.20 -60.96 14.64
CA PRO A 517 -15.91 -59.93 13.63
C PRO A 517 -15.99 -60.50 12.18
N ALA A 518 -16.04 -59.64 11.15
CA ALA A 518 -15.83 -60.06 9.76
C ALA A 518 -14.80 -59.17 9.03
N ARG A 519 -13.79 -59.84 8.45
CA ARG A 519 -12.69 -59.33 7.61
C ARG A 519 -13.17 -58.88 6.22
N ALA A 520 -12.50 -57.87 5.65
CA ALA A 520 -11.97 -57.77 4.26
C ALA A 520 -11.49 -56.32 4.03
N ALA A 521 -10.20 -56.04 3.82
CA ALA A 521 -9.41 -56.16 2.59
C ALA A 521 -9.84 -55.17 1.47
N GLY A 522 -8.90 -54.32 1.03
CA GLY A 522 -9.00 -53.58 -0.24
C GLY A 522 -8.40 -52.17 -0.20
N GLY A 523 -7.12 -52.03 -0.55
CA GLY A 523 -6.50 -50.73 -0.80
C GLY A 523 -6.85 -50.21 -2.20
N VAL A 524 -6.99 -48.89 -2.34
CA VAL A 524 -6.97 -48.18 -3.64
C VAL A 524 -6.39 -46.77 -3.42
N GLN A 525 -5.37 -46.42 -4.21
CA GLN A 525 -4.83 -45.06 -4.36
C GLN A 525 -5.82 -44.16 -5.11
N PRO A 526 -5.91 -42.84 -4.83
CA PRO A 526 -6.68 -41.94 -5.69
C PRO A 526 -5.84 -41.39 -6.85
N GLU A 527 -6.25 -41.72 -8.07
CA GLU A 527 -5.79 -41.13 -9.33
C GLU A 527 -6.22 -39.66 -9.49
N LEU A 528 -5.31 -38.86 -10.04
CA LEU A 528 -5.53 -37.50 -10.53
C LEU A 528 -6.30 -37.53 -11.87
N SER A 529 -7.62 -37.34 -11.87
CA SER A 529 -8.41 -37.21 -13.11
C SER A 529 -9.41 -36.04 -13.16
N GLY A 530 -9.29 -35.05 -12.27
CA GLY A 530 -10.22 -33.91 -12.22
C GLY A 530 -9.90 -32.71 -13.14
N ALA A 531 -8.76 -32.68 -13.83
CA ALA A 531 -8.25 -31.45 -14.48
C ALA A 531 -8.54 -31.30 -15.99
N LYS A 532 -9.23 -32.25 -16.64
CA LYS A 532 -9.54 -32.16 -18.09
C LYS A 532 -10.98 -31.82 -18.45
N ALA A 533 -11.91 -31.79 -17.50
CA ALA A 533 -13.33 -31.53 -17.81
C ALA A 533 -13.68 -30.03 -17.93
N ALA A 534 -12.90 -29.13 -17.34
CA ALA A 534 -13.18 -27.69 -17.40
C ALA A 534 -12.65 -26.98 -18.66
N ALA A 535 -11.72 -27.60 -19.40
CA ALA A 535 -11.12 -27.02 -20.61
C ALA A 535 -11.89 -27.36 -21.91
N SER A 536 -12.84 -28.30 -21.88
CA SER A 536 -13.61 -28.72 -23.06
C SER A 536 -14.89 -27.89 -23.28
N ALA A 537 -15.41 -27.20 -22.25
CA ALA A 537 -16.65 -26.42 -22.35
C ALA A 537 -16.45 -25.00 -22.92
N ALA A 538 -15.21 -24.53 -23.04
CA ALA A 538 -14.89 -23.20 -23.60
C ALA A 538 -14.56 -23.21 -25.10
N ARG A 539 -14.52 -24.37 -25.76
CA ARG A 539 -14.27 -24.49 -27.23
C ARG A 539 -15.53 -24.73 -28.08
N SER A 540 -16.70 -24.96 -27.49
CA SER A 540 -17.92 -25.27 -28.25
C SER A 540 -18.84 -24.07 -28.51
N THR A 541 -18.57 -22.89 -27.96
CA THR A 541 -19.43 -21.69 -28.14
C THR A 541 -18.94 -20.69 -29.18
N VAL A 542 -17.86 -20.99 -29.94
CA VAL A 542 -17.34 -20.13 -31.03
C VAL A 542 -17.61 -20.71 -32.43
N LYS A 543 -18.39 -21.79 -32.54
CA LYS A 543 -18.78 -22.40 -33.84
C LYS A 543 -20.29 -22.60 -33.95
N SER A 544 -21.07 -21.52 -33.83
CA SER A 544 -22.43 -21.45 -34.39
C SER A 544 -22.90 -20.00 -34.41
N GLY A 545 -22.65 -19.33 -35.53
CA GLY A 545 -22.97 -17.93 -35.77
C GLY A 545 -22.28 -17.47 -37.05
N LYS A 546 -22.58 -18.17 -38.15
CA LYS A 546 -22.43 -17.65 -39.51
C LYS A 546 -23.80 -17.23 -40.00
#